data_AF-A0AA35P5M4-F1
#
_entry.id   AF-A0AA35P5M4-F1
#
_cell.length_a   1.000
_cell.length_b   1.000
_cell.length_c   1.000
_cell.angle_alpha   90.00
_cell.angle_beta   90.00
_cell.angle_gamma   90.00
#
_symmetry.space_group_name_H-M   'P 1'
#
loop_
_entity.id
_entity.type
_entity.pdbx_description
1 polymer ?
#
loop_
_entity_poly.entity_id
_entity_poly.type
_entity_poly.pdbx_seq_one_letter_code
_entity_poly.pdbx_strand_id
1 'polypeptide(L)'
;MLCRTYDVQDPKSTAKPADWKYQHGLAMSWLSLECTINANIHIPLPVTLASHDLEKNTRNGLARWAKQIEEAVFLINGQVREEDADLLEGQKKSARGNTPSATQSLDVRVLMQLSRSSNARSTATVQICSGSINLKGALKCKAYIHNNKPRVKDAVKALKRDIINTLSDRCEMLFEDLLLNETPGKKNSEREYHTLPCRVFAPIVGSSVLLCDYKFGDETAREIQERFLEMLDQAVQPEDLQTAEEMNMVEVTPLKEFQDVVQEKRLTKEVLLLKLHQNIGVVIAVAVAISAAAFSFNYFSD
;
A
#
# COMPACT_ATOMS: atom_id res chain seq x y z
N MET A 1 31.97 2.02 34.66
CA MET A 1 31.84 0.81 33.81
C MET A 1 33.18 0.53 33.15
N LEU A 2 33.61 -0.74 33.14
CA LEU A 2 34.84 -1.18 32.47
C LEU A 2 34.42 -2.03 31.26
N CYS A 3 34.60 -1.51 30.04
CA CYS A 3 34.27 -2.24 28.82
C CYS A 3 35.49 -3.05 28.36
N ARG A 4 35.27 -4.26 27.86
CA ARG A 4 36.32 -5.14 27.33
C ARG A 4 35.85 -5.79 26.04
N THR A 5 36.77 -6.01 25.11
CA THR A 5 36.53 -6.73 23.85
C THR A 5 37.20 -8.10 23.87
N TYR A 6 36.58 -9.04 23.17
CA TYR A 6 37.11 -10.37 22.92
C TYR A 6 37.09 -10.63 21.43
N ASP A 7 38.14 -11.26 20.92
CA ASP A 7 38.14 -11.79 19.57
C ASP A 7 37.46 -13.16 19.58
N VAL A 8 36.30 -13.25 18.93
CA VAL A 8 35.49 -14.47 18.86
C VAL A 8 36.12 -15.52 17.93
N GLN A 9 37.03 -15.11 17.05
CA GLN A 9 37.75 -16.02 16.15
C GLN A 9 39.01 -16.62 16.77
N ASP A 10 39.50 -16.06 17.89
CA ASP A 10 40.63 -16.60 18.64
C ASP A 10 40.20 -17.12 20.02
N PRO A 11 40.07 -18.45 20.21
CA PRO A 11 39.68 -19.05 21.49
C PRO A 11 40.69 -18.84 22.62
N LYS A 12 41.88 -18.32 22.35
CA LYS A 12 42.87 -17.91 23.37
C LYS A 12 42.84 -16.41 23.66
N SER A 13 41.98 -15.64 23.00
CA SER A 13 41.90 -14.20 23.18
C SER A 13 41.57 -13.85 24.63
N THR A 14 42.45 -13.06 25.25
CA THR A 14 42.19 -12.46 26.56
C THR A 14 41.39 -11.17 26.41
N ALA A 15 40.71 -10.79 27.49
CA ALA A 15 39.86 -9.61 27.53
C ALA A 15 40.70 -8.34 27.37
N LYS A 16 40.56 -7.62 26.26
CA LYS A 16 41.29 -6.37 26.01
C LYS A 16 40.48 -5.18 26.51
N PRO A 17 41.09 -4.19 27.21
CA PRO A 17 40.39 -2.95 27.56
C PRO A 17 39.81 -2.29 26.31
N ALA A 18 38.55 -1.86 26.40
CA ALA A 18 37.87 -1.18 25.32
C ALA A 18 37.37 0.19 25.82
N ASP A 19 37.75 1.24 25.10
CA ASP A 19 37.22 2.56 25.34
C ASP A 19 35.88 2.70 24.61
N TRP A 20 34.82 2.92 25.37
CA TRP A 20 33.53 3.32 24.83
C TRP A 20 33.51 4.84 24.77
N LYS A 21 33.63 5.40 23.56
CA LYS A 21 33.46 6.84 23.34
C LYS A 21 32.05 7.07 22.82
N TYR A 22 31.19 7.70 23.63
CA TYR A 22 29.91 8.20 23.13
C TYR A 22 30.17 9.31 22.12
N GLN A 23 29.93 9.02 20.85
CA GLN A 23 29.94 10.03 19.81
C GLN A 23 28.62 10.79 19.87
N HIS A 24 28.57 11.79 20.75
CA HIS A 24 27.39 12.60 21.07
C HIS A 24 26.72 13.28 19.85
N GLY A 25 27.40 13.34 18.70
CA GLY A 25 26.89 13.93 17.45
C GLY A 25 26.54 12.95 16.32
N LEU A 26 26.84 11.65 16.45
CA LEU A 26 26.59 10.64 15.39
C LEU A 26 25.37 9.76 15.68
N ALA A 27 24.99 9.64 16.94
CA ALA A 27 23.84 8.85 17.37
C ALA A 27 22.48 9.58 17.25
N MET A 28 22.48 10.90 16.98
CA MET A 28 21.27 11.73 17.10
C MET A 28 20.74 12.34 15.79
N SER A 29 21.39 12.12 14.64
CA SER A 29 20.90 12.68 13.37
C SER A 29 19.98 11.68 12.65
N TRP A 30 18.86 11.31 13.28
CA TRP A 30 17.77 10.72 12.53
C TRP A 30 16.99 11.83 11.86
N LEU A 31 17.07 11.85 10.53
CA LEU A 31 16.26 12.74 9.72
C LEU A 31 14.88 12.12 9.54
N SER A 32 13.84 12.86 9.93
CA SER A 32 12.45 12.43 9.80
C SER A 32 11.88 12.91 8.46
N LEU A 33 11.20 12.03 7.75
CA LEU A 33 10.47 12.31 6.53
C LEU A 33 9.00 11.98 6.78
N GLU A 34 8.11 12.90 6.44
CA GLU A 34 6.67 12.73 6.66
C GLU A 34 5.93 12.99 5.36
N CYS A 35 4.95 12.15 5.03
CA CYS A 35 4.04 12.39 3.92
C CYS A 35 2.65 11.86 4.23
N THR A 36 1.64 12.51 3.67
CA THR A 36 0.26 12.00 3.66
C THR A 36 -0.11 11.58 2.25
N ILE A 37 -0.61 10.36 2.08
CA ILE A 37 -1.09 9.85 0.80
C ILE A 37 -2.56 9.44 0.90
N ASN A 38 -3.34 9.83 -0.11
CA ASN A 38 -4.73 9.40 -0.23
C ASN A 38 -4.79 8.09 -1.02
N ALA A 39 -5.23 7.02 -0.38
CA ALA A 39 -5.59 5.77 -1.01
C ALA A 39 -7.05 5.83 -1.49
N ASN A 40 -7.27 5.54 -2.77
CA ASN A 40 -8.60 5.33 -3.35
C ASN A 40 -8.49 4.21 -4.38
N ILE A 41 -8.52 2.97 -3.90
CA ILE A 41 -8.27 1.77 -4.69
C ILE A 41 -9.62 1.09 -4.93
N HIS A 42 -10.02 1.05 -6.20
CA HIS A 42 -11.21 0.32 -6.64
C HIS A 42 -10.81 -1.01 -7.27
N ILE A 43 -11.30 -2.11 -6.71
CA ILE A 43 -10.97 -3.47 -7.11
C ILE A 43 -12.25 -4.14 -7.62
N PRO A 44 -12.42 -4.27 -8.95
CA PRO A 44 -13.57 -4.97 -9.52
C PRO A 44 -13.47 -6.47 -9.26
N LEU A 45 -14.60 -7.11 -8.94
CA LEU A 45 -14.72 -8.57 -8.77
C LEU A 45 -15.41 -9.16 -10.00
N PRO A 46 -14.69 -9.84 -10.92
CA PRO A 46 -15.29 -10.36 -12.16
C PRO A 46 -16.19 -11.56 -11.93
N VAL A 47 -17.28 -11.69 -12.70
CA VAL A 47 -18.24 -12.82 -12.58
C VAL A 47 -17.61 -14.19 -12.88
N THR A 48 -16.55 -14.23 -13.69
CA THR A 48 -15.91 -15.48 -14.14
C THR A 48 -14.93 -16.08 -13.12
N LEU A 49 -14.58 -15.36 -12.05
CA LEU A 49 -13.66 -15.85 -11.02
C LEU A 49 -14.46 -16.52 -9.91
N ALA A 50 -14.50 -17.85 -9.94
CA ALA A 50 -15.01 -18.70 -8.86
C ALA A 50 -14.22 -18.59 -7.53
N SER A 51 -13.33 -17.61 -7.37
CA SER A 51 -12.71 -17.28 -6.08
C SER A 51 -13.22 -15.92 -5.61
N HIS A 52 -14.33 -15.96 -4.87
CA HIS A 52 -14.82 -14.87 -4.00
C HIS A 52 -13.91 -14.65 -2.78
N ASP A 53 -12.61 -14.87 -2.95
CA ASP A 53 -11.62 -14.71 -1.92
C ASP A 53 -11.28 -13.22 -1.82
N LEU A 54 -11.87 -12.58 -0.80
CA LEU A 54 -11.73 -11.17 -0.49
C LEU A 54 -10.25 -10.79 -0.32
N GLU A 55 -9.48 -11.65 0.36
CA GLU A 55 -8.06 -11.44 0.64
C GLU A 55 -7.26 -11.44 -0.67
N LYS A 56 -7.43 -12.47 -1.51
CA LYS A 56 -6.72 -12.59 -2.79
C LYS A 56 -7.00 -11.43 -3.73
N ASN A 57 -8.27 -11.04 -3.86
CA ASN A 57 -8.64 -9.92 -4.72
C ASN A 57 -8.07 -8.60 -4.19
N THR A 58 -8.06 -8.41 -2.87
CA THR A 58 -7.46 -7.23 -2.24
C THR A 58 -5.95 -7.19 -2.47
N ARG A 59 -5.24 -8.29 -2.25
CA ARG A 59 -3.80 -8.42 -2.50
C ARG A 59 -3.43 -8.06 -3.93
N ASN A 60 -4.22 -8.49 -4.91
CA ASN A 60 -4.03 -8.12 -6.33
C ASN A 60 -4.29 -6.62 -6.59
N GLY A 61 -5.26 -6.02 -5.90
CA GLY A 61 -5.48 -4.57 -5.92
C GLY A 61 -4.30 -3.79 -5.36
N LEU A 62 -3.84 -4.19 -4.17
CA LEU A 62 -2.69 -3.60 -3.49
C LEU A 62 -1.41 -3.73 -4.32
N ALA A 63 -1.16 -4.87 -4.96
CA ALA A 63 0.00 -5.06 -5.82
C ALA A 63 0.01 -4.08 -7.02
N ARG A 64 -1.16 -3.77 -7.60
CA ARG A 64 -1.27 -2.77 -8.67
C ARG A 64 -1.04 -1.35 -8.14
N TRP A 65 -1.59 -1.04 -6.97
CA TRP A 65 -1.39 0.25 -6.33
C TRP A 65 0.08 0.46 -5.90
N ALA A 66 0.74 -0.57 -5.36
CA ALA A 66 2.16 -0.55 -5.01
C ALA A 66 3.05 -0.19 -6.21
N LYS A 67 2.77 -0.73 -7.40
CA LYS A 67 3.48 -0.32 -8.63
C LYS A 67 3.30 1.16 -8.95
N GLN A 68 2.11 1.73 -8.73
CA GLN A 68 1.89 3.17 -8.90
C GLN A 68 2.70 3.99 -7.90
N ILE A 69 2.89 3.49 -6.66
CA ILE A 69 3.75 4.12 -5.65
C ILE A 69 5.23 4.02 -6.04
N GLU A 70 5.65 2.89 -6.60
CA GLU A 70 7.00 2.68 -7.10
C GLU A 70 7.34 3.65 -8.25
N GLU A 71 6.37 3.96 -9.10
CA GLU A 71 6.49 4.91 -10.21
C GLU A 71 6.20 6.37 -9.82
N ALA A 72 5.76 6.62 -8.58
CA ALA A 72 5.37 7.96 -8.14
C ALA A 72 6.56 8.92 -8.04
N VAL A 73 6.28 10.21 -8.23
CA VAL A 73 7.26 11.30 -8.09
C VAL A 73 7.19 11.88 -6.67
N PHE A 74 8.34 12.00 -6.03
CA PHE A 74 8.45 12.50 -4.66
C PHE A 74 9.02 13.92 -4.65
N LEU A 75 8.24 14.86 -4.15
CA LEU A 75 8.63 16.25 -3.94
C LEU A 75 9.08 16.42 -2.50
N ILE A 76 10.38 16.66 -2.30
CA ILE A 76 10.96 16.88 -0.96
C ILE A 76 11.10 18.39 -0.75
N ASN A 77 10.40 18.92 0.25
CA ASN A 77 10.22 20.38 0.45
C ASN A 77 9.73 21.08 -0.84
N GLY A 78 8.84 20.43 -1.59
CA GLY A 78 8.25 20.97 -2.82
C GLY A 78 9.11 20.87 -4.07
N GLN A 79 10.27 20.21 -4.04
CA GLN A 79 11.15 20.05 -5.20
C GLN A 79 11.44 18.59 -5.53
N VAL A 80 11.46 18.25 -6.81
CA VAL A 80 12.05 16.99 -7.29
C VAL A 80 13.56 17.16 -7.26
N ARG A 81 14.27 16.22 -6.65
CA ARG A 81 15.73 16.22 -6.56
C ARG A 81 16.29 14.99 -7.27
N GLU A 82 17.53 15.10 -7.75
CA GLU A 82 18.30 13.98 -8.29
C GLU A 82 18.48 12.88 -7.24
N GLU A 83 18.44 11.62 -7.66
CA GLU A 83 18.46 10.46 -6.75
C GLU A 83 19.73 10.40 -5.87
N ASP A 84 20.87 10.78 -6.44
CA ASP A 84 22.17 10.76 -5.76
C ASP A 84 22.51 12.08 -5.05
N ALA A 85 21.66 13.10 -5.13
CA ALA A 85 21.89 14.37 -4.45
C ALA A 85 21.80 14.24 -2.92
N ASP A 86 22.52 15.12 -2.23
CA ASP A 86 22.45 15.22 -0.77
C ASP A 86 21.07 15.76 -0.38
N LEU A 87 20.39 15.06 0.53
CA LEU A 87 19.02 15.39 0.93
C LEU A 87 18.95 16.72 1.69
N LEU A 88 20.05 17.13 2.33
CA LEU A 88 20.19 18.38 3.08
C LEU A 88 20.93 19.48 2.31
N GLU A 89 21.21 19.27 1.02
CA GLU A 89 21.92 20.25 0.20
C GLU A 89 21.13 21.57 0.12
N GLY A 90 21.82 22.70 0.33
CA GLY A 90 21.23 24.04 0.31
C GLY A 90 20.59 24.52 1.63
N GLN A 91 20.44 23.68 2.67
CA GLN A 91 20.02 24.16 3.98
C GLN A 91 21.21 24.83 4.70
N LYS A 92 21.17 26.16 4.82
CA LYS A 92 22.10 26.90 5.70
C LYS A 92 21.95 26.34 7.11
N LYS A 93 23.00 25.67 7.62
CA LYS A 93 23.15 25.39 9.05
C LYS A 93 22.99 26.73 9.77
N SER A 94 21.91 26.91 10.52
CA SER A 94 21.72 28.11 11.34
C SER A 94 22.88 28.15 12.34
N ALA A 95 23.87 29.00 12.05
CA ALA A 95 24.98 29.27 12.93
C ALA A 95 24.47 30.21 14.03
N ARG A 96 23.93 29.64 15.13
CA ARG A 96 23.91 30.17 16.50
C ARG A 96 22.89 29.38 17.33
N GLY A 97 23.36 28.78 18.42
CA GLY A 97 22.49 28.26 19.48
C GLY A 97 22.82 26.82 19.84
N ASN A 98 23.45 26.65 21.01
CA ASN A 98 23.73 25.37 21.64
C ASN A 98 22.44 24.83 22.29
N THR A 99 21.40 24.56 21.49
CA THR A 99 20.15 23.92 21.92
C THR A 99 20.10 22.49 21.38
N PRO A 100 19.58 21.53 22.16
CA PRO A 100 19.55 20.12 21.73
C PRO A 100 18.74 20.00 20.44
N SER A 101 19.42 19.43 19.43
CA SER A 101 18.92 18.91 18.15
C SER A 101 17.40 18.95 17.99
N ALA A 102 16.87 20.03 17.39
CA ALA A 102 15.51 19.99 16.85
C ALA A 102 15.46 18.87 15.80
N THR A 103 14.57 17.89 16.00
CA THR A 103 14.30 16.84 15.02
C THR A 103 13.99 17.50 13.68
N GLN A 104 14.89 17.34 12.72
CA GLN A 104 14.68 17.90 11.39
C GLN A 104 13.64 17.02 10.69
N SER A 105 12.43 17.54 10.51
CA SER A 105 11.40 16.92 9.69
C SER A 105 11.39 17.54 8.29
N LEU A 106 11.27 16.68 7.28
CA LEU A 106 11.12 17.07 5.88
C LEU A 106 9.70 16.72 5.43
N ASP A 107 9.01 17.73 4.88
CA ASP A 107 7.71 17.55 4.24
C ASP A 107 7.91 16.92 2.86
N VAL A 108 7.24 15.80 2.63
CA VAL A 108 7.29 15.09 1.36
C VAL A 108 5.90 14.98 0.76
N ARG A 109 5.77 15.41 -0.49
CA ARG A 109 4.54 15.25 -1.27
C ARG A 109 4.72 14.18 -2.34
N VAL A 110 3.80 13.23 -2.36
CA VAL A 110 3.81 12.11 -3.32
C VAL A 110 2.84 12.41 -4.45
N LEU A 111 3.35 12.46 -5.67
CA LEU A 111 2.56 12.66 -6.88
C LEU A 111 2.41 11.33 -7.61
N MET A 112 1.19 10.78 -7.56
CA MET A 112 0.83 9.57 -8.28
C MET A 112 0.73 9.87 -9.77
N GLN A 113 1.49 9.16 -10.58
CA GLN A 113 1.39 9.29 -12.02
C GLN A 113 0.09 8.62 -12.51
N LEU A 114 -0.76 9.39 -13.21
CA LEU A 114 -1.87 8.81 -13.94
C LEU A 114 -1.27 7.95 -15.05
N SER A 115 -1.46 6.64 -14.99
CA SER A 115 -0.92 5.68 -15.95
C SER A 115 -1.51 5.93 -17.35
N ARG A 116 -0.90 6.85 -18.11
CA ARG A 116 -1.11 6.96 -19.56
C ARG A 116 -0.25 5.89 -20.21
N SER A 117 -0.89 4.80 -20.65
CA SER A 117 -0.22 3.86 -21.56
C SER A 117 0.28 4.64 -22.77
N SER A 118 1.59 4.56 -23.05
CA SER A 118 2.26 5.47 -23.96
C SER A 118 1.83 5.38 -25.43
N ASN A 119 0.97 4.44 -25.83
CA ASN A 119 0.59 4.26 -27.25
C ASN A 119 -0.83 3.71 -27.52
N ALA A 120 -1.72 3.62 -26.53
CA ALA A 120 -3.09 3.12 -26.78
C ALA A 120 -4.11 4.26 -26.81
N ARG A 121 -4.87 4.37 -27.90
CA ARG A 121 -6.11 5.15 -27.93
C ARG A 121 -6.97 4.62 -26.78
N SER A 122 -7.25 5.48 -25.79
CA SER A 122 -7.92 5.09 -24.55
C SER A 122 -9.35 4.64 -24.85
N THR A 123 -9.56 3.36 -25.13
CA THR A 123 -10.87 2.76 -25.30
C THR A 123 -11.36 2.29 -23.94
N ALA A 124 -12.47 2.86 -23.47
CA ALA A 124 -13.13 2.38 -22.27
C ALA A 124 -13.53 0.90 -22.47
N THR A 125 -13.03 0.03 -21.60
CA THR A 125 -13.40 -1.38 -21.59
C THR A 125 -14.50 -1.60 -20.56
N VAL A 126 -15.62 -2.20 -20.96
CA VAL A 126 -16.68 -2.61 -20.03
C VAL A 126 -16.37 -4.02 -19.55
N GLN A 127 -16.33 -4.20 -18.23
CA GLN A 127 -16.15 -5.49 -17.59
C GLN A 127 -17.38 -5.82 -16.74
N ILE A 128 -17.93 -7.02 -16.92
CA ILE A 128 -19.05 -7.51 -16.12
C ILE A 128 -18.49 -7.99 -14.77
N CYS A 129 -18.92 -7.35 -13.68
CA CYS A 129 -18.46 -7.61 -12.32
C CYS A 129 -19.63 -8.09 -11.46
N SER A 130 -19.37 -9.03 -10.55
CA SER A 130 -20.32 -9.49 -9.52
C SER A 130 -20.33 -8.59 -8.28
N GLY A 131 -19.30 -7.75 -8.12
CA GLY A 131 -19.15 -6.82 -7.00
C GLY A 131 -17.88 -5.98 -7.12
N SER A 132 -17.54 -5.25 -6.05
CA SER A 132 -16.31 -4.47 -5.97
C SER A 132 -15.86 -4.31 -4.51
N ILE A 133 -14.55 -4.19 -4.32
CA ILE A 133 -13.93 -3.77 -3.06
C ILE A 133 -13.39 -2.36 -3.26
N ASN A 134 -13.70 -1.45 -2.33
CA ASN A 134 -13.20 -0.09 -2.34
C ASN A 134 -12.38 0.16 -1.08
N LEU A 135 -11.10 0.44 -1.24
CA LEU A 135 -10.23 0.90 -0.16
C LEU A 135 -10.10 2.41 -0.27
N LYS A 136 -10.60 3.15 0.71
CA LYS A 136 -10.56 4.61 0.70
C LYS A 136 -10.03 5.14 2.01
N GLY A 137 -9.09 6.08 1.93
CA GLY A 137 -8.64 6.84 3.08
C GLY A 137 -7.36 7.63 2.87
N ALA A 138 -6.88 8.23 3.95
CA ALA A 138 -5.58 8.88 4.01
C ALA A 138 -4.65 8.03 4.87
N LEU A 139 -3.37 7.97 4.48
CA LEU A 139 -2.31 7.31 5.23
C LEU A 139 -1.27 8.37 5.60
N LYS A 140 -0.98 8.53 6.89
CA LYS A 140 0.18 9.32 7.33
C LYS A 140 1.37 8.38 7.43
N CYS A 141 2.35 8.62 6.59
CA CYS A 141 3.54 7.79 6.47
C CYS A 141 4.77 8.54 6.98
N LYS A 142 5.67 7.80 7.62
CA LYS A 142 6.86 8.34 8.28
C LYS A 142 8.06 7.45 8.04
N ALA A 143 9.17 8.05 7.65
CA ALA A 143 10.43 7.35 7.46
C ALA A 143 11.56 8.06 8.17
N TYR A 144 12.53 7.29 8.66
CA TYR A 144 13.69 7.79 9.38
C TYR A 144 14.97 7.35 8.69
N ILE A 145 15.84 8.30 8.38
CA ILE A 145 17.14 8.02 7.79
C ILE A 145 18.23 8.33 8.79
N HIS A 146 19.01 7.29 9.14
CA HIS A 146 20.22 7.42 9.93
C HIS A 146 21.43 7.41 8.99
N ASN A 147 21.86 8.59 8.58
CA ASN A 147 23.07 8.75 7.78
C ASN A 147 23.62 10.17 7.96
N ASN A 148 24.95 10.31 7.97
CA ASN A 148 25.62 11.61 8.01
C ASN A 148 25.48 12.40 6.70
N LYS A 149 25.23 11.69 5.59
CA LYS A 149 24.97 12.25 4.26
C LYS A 149 23.80 11.51 3.63
N PRO A 150 22.57 11.74 4.11
CA PRO A 150 21.40 11.06 3.60
C PRO A 150 21.18 11.47 2.14
N ARG A 151 20.97 10.48 1.26
CA ARG A 151 20.67 10.73 -0.16
C ARG A 151 19.18 10.70 -0.42
N VAL A 152 18.76 11.40 -1.49
CA VAL A 152 17.36 11.43 -1.94
C VAL A 152 16.83 10.02 -2.20
N LYS A 153 17.59 9.15 -2.87
CA LYS A 153 17.16 7.77 -3.17
C LYS A 153 16.84 6.94 -1.92
N ASP A 154 17.61 7.12 -0.84
CA ASP A 154 17.43 6.36 0.39
C ASP A 154 16.15 6.82 1.10
N ALA A 155 15.91 8.14 1.14
CA ALA A 155 14.68 8.73 1.67
C ALA A 155 13.44 8.28 0.90
N VAL A 156 13.47 8.37 -0.43
CA VAL A 156 12.36 7.94 -1.29
C VAL A 156 12.10 6.44 -1.12
N LYS A 157 13.14 5.61 -1.08
CA LYS A 157 13.01 4.16 -0.86
C LYS A 157 12.37 3.85 0.49
N ALA A 158 12.80 4.53 1.56
CA ALA A 158 12.24 4.33 2.89
C ALA A 158 10.77 4.74 2.96
N LEU A 159 10.39 5.87 2.35
CA LEU A 159 8.99 6.29 2.27
C LEU A 159 8.13 5.34 1.43
N LYS A 160 8.59 4.91 0.24
CA LYS A 160 7.88 3.92 -0.58
C LYS A 160 7.58 2.65 0.23
N ARG A 161 8.58 2.17 0.97
CA ARG A 161 8.43 1.00 1.84
C ARG A 161 7.39 1.23 2.92
N ASP A 162 7.46 2.36 3.62
CA ASP A 162 6.50 2.70 4.69
C ASP A 162 5.07 2.83 4.15
N ILE A 163 4.87 3.50 3.01
CA ILE A 163 3.56 3.67 2.36
C ILE A 163 2.94 2.31 1.98
N ILE A 164 3.72 1.46 1.29
CA ILE A 164 3.24 0.16 0.80
C ILE A 164 2.94 -0.76 1.98
N ASN A 165 3.86 -0.86 2.95
CA ASN A 165 3.69 -1.72 4.11
C ASN A 165 2.50 -1.26 4.95
N THR A 166 2.37 0.04 5.24
CA THR A 166 1.27 0.55 6.08
C THR A 166 -0.10 0.11 5.56
N LEU A 167 -0.35 0.22 4.25
CA LEU A 167 -1.63 -0.20 3.71
C LEU A 167 -1.77 -1.72 3.67
N SER A 168 -0.69 -2.43 3.32
CA SER A 168 -0.67 -3.89 3.25
C SER A 168 -0.95 -4.53 4.61
N ASP A 169 -0.18 -4.16 5.63
CA ASP A 169 -0.26 -4.70 6.98
C ASP A 169 -1.67 -4.49 7.55
N ARG A 170 -2.25 -3.30 7.34
CA ARG A 170 -3.62 -2.99 7.78
C ARG A 170 -4.68 -3.86 7.12
N CYS A 171 -4.53 -4.13 5.83
CA CYS A 171 -5.45 -5.03 5.14
C CYS A 171 -5.28 -6.47 5.66
N GLU A 172 -4.04 -6.91 5.90
CA GLU A 172 -3.76 -8.24 6.46
C GLU A 172 -4.36 -8.39 7.87
N MET A 173 -4.15 -7.42 8.76
CA MET A 173 -4.79 -7.40 10.09
C MET A 173 -6.31 -7.45 10.02
N LEU A 174 -6.94 -6.74 9.07
CA LEU A 174 -8.39 -6.82 8.87
C LEU A 174 -8.81 -8.23 8.45
N PHE A 175 -8.09 -8.87 7.53
CA PHE A 175 -8.46 -10.22 7.09
C PHE A 175 -8.28 -11.25 8.20
N GLU A 176 -7.22 -11.13 9.00
CA GLU A 176 -7.04 -11.96 10.19
C GLU A 176 -8.20 -11.78 11.19
N ASP A 177 -8.59 -10.53 11.46
CA ASP A 177 -9.73 -10.22 12.34
C ASP A 177 -11.05 -10.81 11.81
N LEU A 178 -11.34 -10.64 10.52
CA LEU A 178 -12.53 -11.20 9.89
C LEU A 178 -12.56 -12.73 9.97
N LEU A 179 -11.41 -13.40 9.77
CA LEU A 179 -11.32 -14.86 9.87
C LEU A 179 -11.55 -15.37 11.29
N LEU A 180 -11.13 -14.61 12.31
CA LEU A 180 -11.31 -14.98 13.73
C LEU A 180 -12.73 -14.70 14.22
N ASN A 181 -13.36 -13.64 13.70
CA ASN A 181 -14.67 -13.14 14.16
C ASN A 181 -15.85 -13.56 13.26
N GLU A 182 -15.60 -14.26 12.15
CA GLU A 182 -16.65 -14.76 11.25
C GLU A 182 -17.59 -15.73 11.99
N THR A 183 -18.82 -15.27 12.25
CA THR A 183 -19.89 -16.14 12.74
C THR A 183 -20.61 -16.78 11.55
N PRO A 184 -20.63 -18.12 11.43
CA PRO A 184 -21.30 -18.79 10.31
C PRO A 184 -22.81 -18.54 10.40
N GLY A 185 -23.33 -17.64 9.56
CA GLY A 185 -24.78 -17.44 9.42
C GLY A 185 -25.27 -16.04 9.03
N LYS A 186 -24.47 -14.97 9.19
CA LYS A 186 -24.90 -13.61 8.78
C LYS A 186 -24.54 -13.33 7.32
N LYS A 187 -25.36 -13.85 6.40
CA LYS A 187 -25.37 -13.35 5.01
C LYS A 187 -26.11 -12.02 4.98
N ASN A 188 -25.43 -10.94 5.33
CA ASN A 188 -25.99 -9.61 5.15
C ASN A 188 -25.89 -9.25 3.66
N SER A 189 -27.04 -9.17 2.99
CA SER A 189 -27.18 -8.73 1.59
C SER A 189 -26.93 -7.22 1.39
N GLU A 190 -26.32 -6.56 2.38
CA GLU A 190 -26.10 -5.12 2.44
C GLU A 190 -24.61 -4.79 2.26
N ARG A 191 -24.29 -3.55 1.86
CA ARG A 191 -22.89 -3.13 1.77
C ARG A 191 -22.23 -3.28 3.11
N GLU A 192 -21.09 -3.98 3.12
CA GLU A 192 -20.32 -4.18 4.32
C GLU A 192 -19.21 -3.15 4.36
N TYR A 193 -19.11 -2.44 5.48
CA TYR A 193 -18.10 -1.44 5.72
C TYR A 193 -17.22 -1.90 6.87
N HIS A 194 -15.94 -2.07 6.58
CA HIS A 194 -14.93 -2.44 7.57
C HIS A 194 -13.98 -1.27 7.82
N THR A 195 -13.62 -1.05 9.08
CA THR A 195 -12.63 -0.04 9.46
C THR A 195 -11.25 -0.70 9.52
N LEU A 196 -10.25 -0.13 8.87
CA LEU A 196 -8.87 -0.63 8.98
C LEU A 196 -8.21 -0.16 10.29
N PRO A 197 -7.41 -0.99 10.97
CA PRO A 197 -6.69 -0.60 12.19
C PRO A 197 -5.91 0.70 11.99
N CYS A 198 -5.97 1.64 12.93
CA CYS A 198 -5.34 2.96 12.80
C CYS A 198 -3.89 2.92 13.29
N ARG A 199 -2.96 3.51 12.54
CA ARG A 199 -1.56 3.59 12.96
C ARG A 199 -1.39 4.67 14.04
N VAL A 200 -0.77 4.30 15.15
CA VAL A 200 -0.50 5.19 16.29
C VAL A 200 1.01 5.26 16.50
N PHE A 201 1.52 6.47 16.75
CA PHE A 201 2.94 6.68 17.01
C PHE A 201 3.16 7.11 18.47
N ALA A 202 4.22 6.57 19.08
CA ALA A 202 4.67 6.90 20.42
C ALA A 202 6.15 7.32 20.42
N PRO A 203 6.54 8.33 21.20
CA PRO A 203 7.93 8.73 21.33
C PRO A 203 8.76 7.71 22.11
N ILE A 204 10.02 7.57 21.73
CA ILE A 204 11.01 6.79 22.48
C ILE A 204 11.89 7.77 23.26
N VAL A 205 11.99 7.62 24.59
CA VAL A 205 12.77 8.54 25.44
C VAL A 205 14.23 8.55 24.99
N GLY A 206 14.78 9.76 24.78
CA GLY A 206 16.16 9.95 24.34
C GLY A 206 16.41 9.72 22.85
N SER A 207 15.36 9.51 22.05
CA SER A 207 15.44 9.34 20.59
C SER A 207 14.60 10.39 19.87
N SER A 208 14.95 10.68 18.62
CA SER A 208 14.14 11.49 17.69
C SER A 208 13.24 10.64 16.79
N VAL A 209 13.26 9.32 16.96
CA VAL A 209 12.44 8.34 16.24
C VAL A 209 11.19 8.02 17.06
N LEU A 210 10.07 7.81 16.38
CA LEU A 210 8.83 7.32 16.96
C LEU A 210 8.70 5.82 16.69
N LEU A 211 8.22 5.08 17.69
CA LEU A 211 7.72 3.73 17.50
C LEU A 211 6.28 3.83 16.98
N CYS A 212 5.85 2.91 16.13
CA CYS A 212 4.45 2.80 15.75
C CYS A 212 3.87 1.43 16.09
N ASP A 213 2.59 1.41 16.42
CA ASP A 213 1.76 0.21 16.53
C ASP A 213 0.37 0.51 15.92
N TYR A 214 -0.50 -0.49 15.83
CA TYR A 214 -1.86 -0.36 15.32
C TYR A 214 -2.90 -0.45 16.44
N LYS A 215 -3.93 0.38 16.30
CA LYS A 215 -5.08 0.45 17.17
C LYS A 215 -6.32 -0.04 16.43
N PHE A 216 -6.95 -1.09 16.94
CA PHE A 216 -8.23 -1.59 16.45
C PHE A 216 -9.40 -0.70 16.94
N GLY A 217 -10.56 -0.86 16.31
CA GLY A 217 -11.72 0.00 16.53
C GLY A 217 -12.34 -0.13 17.92
N ASP A 218 -12.26 -1.31 18.51
CA ASP A 218 -12.74 -1.69 19.83
C ASP A 218 -11.74 -1.39 20.96
N GLU A 219 -10.47 -1.19 20.63
CA GLU A 219 -9.44 -0.87 21.62
C GLU A 219 -9.56 0.55 22.17
N THR A 220 -9.27 0.67 23.46
CA THR A 220 -9.16 1.92 24.20
C THR A 220 -7.76 2.51 24.05
N ALA A 221 -7.62 3.82 24.31
CA ALA A 221 -6.29 4.45 24.35
C ALA A 221 -5.39 3.84 25.43
N ARG A 222 -5.97 3.34 26.53
CA ARG A 222 -5.23 2.73 27.64
C ARG A 222 -4.57 1.42 27.24
N GLU A 223 -5.27 0.56 26.50
CA GLU A 223 -4.71 -0.71 26.02
C GLU A 223 -3.50 -0.47 25.10
N ILE A 224 -3.54 0.59 24.29
CA ILE A 224 -2.41 1.03 23.46
C ILE A 224 -1.23 1.51 24.32
N GLN A 225 -1.50 2.31 25.37
CA GLN A 225 -0.45 2.76 26.29
C GLN A 225 0.20 1.58 27.03
N GLU A 226 -0.59 0.59 27.45
CA GLU A 226 -0.11 -0.61 28.12
C GLU A 226 0.76 -1.45 27.18
N ARG A 227 0.40 -1.59 25.90
CA ARG A 227 1.28 -2.22 24.88
C ARG A 227 2.60 -1.47 24.69
N PHE A 228 2.56 -0.15 24.55
CA PHE A 228 3.80 0.62 24.43
C PHE A 228 4.66 0.53 25.69
N LEU A 229 4.05 0.47 26.88
CA LEU A 229 4.75 0.24 28.13
C LEU A 229 5.42 -1.14 28.13
N GLU A 230 4.73 -2.19 27.70
CA GLU A 230 5.30 -3.54 27.60
C GLU A 230 6.47 -3.60 26.61
N MET A 231 6.34 -2.93 25.45
CA MET A 231 7.37 -2.93 24.40
C MET A 231 8.59 -2.06 24.73
N LEU A 232 8.39 -0.90 25.35
CA LEU A 232 9.44 0.11 25.57
C LEU A 232 9.96 0.15 27.00
N ASP A 233 9.30 -0.53 27.94
CA ASP A 233 9.50 -0.40 29.39
C ASP A 233 9.40 1.07 29.85
N GLN A 234 8.56 1.85 29.15
CA GLN A 234 8.41 3.30 29.31
C GLN A 234 6.94 3.70 29.22
N ALA A 235 6.47 4.49 30.19
CA ALA A 235 5.12 5.02 30.18
C ALA A 235 4.97 6.11 29.12
N VAL A 236 4.01 5.95 28.21
CA VAL A 236 3.65 6.94 27.18
C VAL A 236 2.41 7.70 27.66
N GLN A 237 2.47 9.03 27.67
CA GLN A 237 1.30 9.85 28.03
C GLN A 237 0.28 9.85 26.87
N PRO A 238 -1.02 9.93 27.14
CA PRO A 238 -2.04 9.86 26.10
C PRO A 238 -1.94 11.05 25.13
N GLU A 239 -1.43 12.20 25.58
CA GLU A 239 -1.19 13.38 24.74
C GLU A 239 -0.03 13.19 23.75
N ASP A 240 0.88 12.26 24.05
CA ASP A 240 2.03 11.94 23.21
C ASP A 240 1.68 10.92 22.11
N LEU A 241 0.53 10.25 22.22
CA LEU A 241 0.04 9.31 21.22
C LEU A 241 -0.47 10.07 20.00
N GLN A 242 0.33 10.04 18.93
CA GLN A 242 -0.08 10.62 17.66
C GLN A 242 -0.89 9.59 16.91
N THR A 243 -2.22 9.72 16.98
CA THR A 243 -3.10 8.99 16.07
C THR A 243 -2.99 9.64 14.71
N ALA A 244 -2.55 8.90 13.70
CA ALA A 244 -2.65 9.39 12.35
C ALA A 244 -4.15 9.61 12.04
N GLU A 245 -4.56 10.86 11.77
CA GLU A 245 -5.92 11.14 11.28
C GLU A 245 -6.12 10.39 9.97
N GLU A 246 -6.88 9.31 10.03
CA GLU A 246 -6.93 8.30 8.99
C GLU A 246 -8.34 7.74 8.93
N MET A 247 -9.11 8.16 7.93
CA MET A 247 -10.41 7.54 7.64
C MET A 247 -10.19 6.45 6.62
N ASN A 248 -9.86 5.22 7.06
CA ASN A 248 -9.62 4.10 6.16
C ASN A 248 -10.76 3.09 6.24
N MET A 249 -11.60 3.08 5.20
CA MET A 249 -12.74 2.19 5.07
C MET A 249 -12.52 1.22 3.91
N VAL A 250 -12.85 -0.05 4.16
CA VAL A 250 -13.04 -1.07 3.12
C VAL A 250 -14.54 -1.22 2.91
N GLU A 251 -15.04 -0.79 1.76
CA GLU A 251 -16.43 -1.03 1.35
C GLU A 251 -16.46 -2.25 0.41
N VAL A 252 -17.11 -3.32 0.87
CA VAL A 252 -17.40 -4.51 0.08
C VAL A 252 -18.84 -4.41 -0.39
N THR A 253 -19.03 -4.36 -1.71
CA THR A 253 -20.36 -4.40 -2.31
C THR A 253 -20.65 -5.81 -2.82
N PRO A 254 -21.48 -6.61 -2.12
CA PRO A 254 -21.85 -7.96 -2.54
C PRO A 254 -22.89 -7.95 -3.67
N LEU A 255 -23.10 -9.12 -4.29
CA LEU A 255 -24.11 -9.36 -5.31
C LEU A 255 -25.52 -9.06 -4.77
N LYS A 256 -26.26 -8.15 -5.40
CA LYS A 256 -27.73 -8.20 -5.33
C LYS A 256 -28.18 -9.34 -6.25
N GLU A 257 -28.76 -10.40 -5.70
CA GLU A 257 -29.56 -11.32 -6.50
C GLU A 257 -30.67 -10.47 -7.16
N PHE A 258 -30.58 -10.28 -8.48
CA PHE A 258 -31.65 -9.64 -9.23
C PHE A 258 -32.85 -10.60 -9.24
N GLN A 259 -33.71 -10.52 -8.22
CA GLN A 259 -35.09 -10.94 -8.37
C GLN A 259 -35.79 -9.89 -9.22
N ASP A 260 -35.77 -10.07 -10.55
CA ASP A 260 -36.91 -9.68 -11.39
C ASP A 260 -36.89 -10.40 -12.74
N VAL A 261 -37.89 -11.27 -12.91
CA VAL A 261 -38.11 -12.26 -13.98
C VAL A 261 -38.36 -11.63 -15.37
N VAL A 262 -38.12 -10.33 -15.54
CA VAL A 262 -38.39 -9.59 -16.79
C VAL A 262 -37.13 -9.11 -17.51
N GLN A 263 -36.00 -8.94 -16.79
CA GLN A 263 -34.74 -8.41 -17.36
C GLN A 263 -33.95 -9.47 -18.15
N GLU A 264 -34.06 -10.75 -17.75
CA GLU A 264 -33.27 -11.86 -18.29
C GLU A 264 -33.53 -12.12 -19.78
N LYS A 265 -34.77 -11.91 -20.26
CA LYS A 265 -35.15 -12.04 -21.68
C LYS A 265 -34.61 -10.93 -22.59
N ARG A 266 -34.32 -9.75 -22.03
CA ARG A 266 -33.79 -8.60 -22.79
C ARG A 266 -32.26 -8.66 -22.86
N LEU A 267 -31.63 -9.02 -21.74
CA LEU A 267 -30.18 -9.18 -21.62
C LEU A 267 -29.64 -10.33 -22.48
N THR A 268 -30.35 -11.47 -22.56
CA THR A 268 -29.95 -12.59 -23.42
C THR A 268 -29.97 -12.24 -24.90
N LYS A 269 -30.93 -11.42 -25.36
CA LYS A 269 -31.00 -10.97 -26.76
C LYS A 269 -29.85 -10.03 -27.11
N GLU A 270 -29.53 -9.08 -26.24
CA GLU A 270 -28.42 -8.13 -26.49
C GLU A 270 -27.06 -8.82 -26.42
N VAL A 271 -26.86 -9.78 -25.50
CA VAL A 271 -25.62 -10.57 -25.42
C VAL A 271 -25.47 -11.50 -26.63
N LEU A 272 -26.55 -12.11 -27.14
CA LEU A 272 -26.53 -12.88 -28.38
C LEU A 272 -26.21 -12.00 -29.59
N LEU A 273 -26.77 -10.81 -29.66
CA LEU A 273 -26.55 -9.86 -30.76
C LEU A 273 -25.10 -9.34 -30.74
N LEU A 274 -24.52 -9.13 -29.55
CA LEU A 274 -23.13 -8.75 -29.39
C LEU A 274 -22.16 -9.88 -29.77
N LYS A 275 -22.46 -11.12 -29.36
CA LYS A 275 -21.72 -12.34 -29.75
C LYS A 275 -21.79 -12.59 -31.25
N LEU A 276 -22.95 -12.33 -31.86
CA LEU A 276 -23.13 -12.40 -33.30
C LEU A 276 -22.26 -11.35 -33.98
N HIS A 277 -22.33 -10.08 -33.56
CA HIS A 277 -21.52 -8.99 -34.13
C HIS A 277 -20.01 -9.21 -34.00
N GLN A 278 -19.53 -9.71 -32.85
CA GLN A 278 -18.12 -10.03 -32.65
C GLN A 278 -17.64 -11.21 -33.50
N ASN A 279 -18.54 -12.13 -33.88
CA ASN A 279 -18.21 -13.34 -34.63
C ASN A 279 -18.58 -13.27 -36.12
N ILE A 280 -19.13 -12.14 -36.61
CA ILE A 280 -19.45 -11.95 -38.05
C ILE A 280 -18.23 -12.24 -38.93
N GLY A 281 -17.03 -11.80 -38.52
CA GLY A 281 -15.81 -12.06 -39.27
C GLY A 281 -15.47 -13.55 -39.40
N VAL A 282 -15.73 -14.35 -38.36
CA VAL A 282 -15.50 -15.80 -38.36
C VAL A 282 -16.55 -16.51 -39.22
N VAL A 283 -17.82 -16.10 -39.15
CA VAL A 283 -18.90 -16.67 -39.97
C VAL A 283 -18.67 -16.40 -41.45
N ILE A 284 -18.24 -15.18 -41.81
CA ILE A 284 -17.89 -14.82 -43.19
C ILE A 284 -16.68 -15.65 -43.65
N ALA A 285 -15.64 -15.80 -42.83
CA ALA A 285 -14.46 -16.60 -43.18
C ALA A 285 -14.79 -18.07 -43.43
N VAL A 286 -15.68 -18.67 -42.62
CA VAL A 286 -16.15 -20.05 -42.82
C VAL A 286 -16.97 -20.18 -44.10
N ALA A 287 -17.88 -19.24 -44.38
CA ALA A 287 -18.67 -19.24 -45.61
C ALA A 287 -17.80 -19.10 -46.87
N VAL A 288 -16.78 -18.23 -46.83
CA VAL A 288 -15.80 -18.08 -47.92
C VAL A 288 -14.98 -19.35 -48.09
N ALA A 289 -14.52 -19.98 -47.01
CA ALA A 289 -13.76 -21.23 -47.07
C ALA A 289 -14.59 -22.40 -47.66
N ILE A 290 -15.85 -22.53 -47.26
CA ILE A 290 -16.76 -23.54 -47.82
C ILE A 290 -17.01 -23.28 -49.31
N SER A 291 -17.22 -22.01 -49.69
CA SER A 291 -17.43 -21.64 -51.08
C SER A 291 -16.19 -21.92 -51.92
N ALA A 292 -15.00 -21.55 -51.44
CA ALA A 292 -13.73 -21.81 -52.11
C ALA A 292 -13.46 -23.32 -52.25
N ALA A 293 -13.78 -24.13 -51.23
CA ALA A 293 -13.67 -25.57 -51.30
C ALA A 293 -14.66 -26.18 -52.32
N ALA A 294 -15.91 -25.70 -52.37
CA ALA A 294 -16.91 -26.15 -53.34
C ALA A 294 -16.53 -25.77 -54.78
N PHE A 295 -16.03 -24.54 -55.01
CA PHE A 295 -15.53 -24.12 -56.31
C PHE A 295 -14.28 -24.90 -56.73
N SER A 296 -13.36 -25.17 -55.80
CA SER A 296 -12.18 -26.00 -56.08
C SER A 296 -12.59 -27.42 -56.44
N PHE A 297 -13.52 -28.02 -55.68
CA PHE A 297 -13.99 -29.38 -55.95
C PHE A 297 -14.69 -29.50 -57.31
N ASN A 298 -15.49 -28.51 -57.71
CA ASN A 298 -16.12 -28.50 -59.03
C ASN A 298 -15.13 -28.20 -60.16
N TYR A 299 -14.12 -27.35 -59.94
CA TYR A 299 -13.09 -27.04 -60.94
C TYR A 299 -12.13 -28.22 -61.20
N PHE A 300 -11.93 -29.11 -60.22
CA PHE A 300 -11.11 -30.33 -60.36
C PHE A 300 -11.94 -31.58 -60.73
N SER A 301 -13.25 -31.44 -61.00
CA SER A 301 -14.14 -32.54 -61.38
C SER A 301 -14.53 -32.54 -62.87
N ASP A 302 -13.99 -31.62 -63.68
CA ASP A 302 -13.96 -31.65 -65.15
C ASP A 302 -12.52 -31.96 -65.64
#